data_AF-A0A955DVA9-F1
#
_entry.id   AF-A0A955DVA9-F1
#
_cell.length_a   1.000
_cell.length_b   1.000
_cell.length_c   1.000
_cell.angle_alpha   90.00
_cell.angle_beta   90.00
_cell.angle_gamma   90.00
#
_symmetry.space_group_name_H-M   'P 1'
#
loop_
_entity.id
_entity.type
_entity.pdbx_description
1 polymer ?
#
loop_
_entity_poly.entity_id
_entity_poly.type
_entity_poly.pdbx_seq_one_letter_code
_entity_poly.pdbx_strand_id
1 'polypeptide(L)'
;VMVHSVQPCAIEPLLVSVSVRKGHSIEPLIRDSHAFALCALHPDDKLIPRKFAEHEAPDHPGDPFDSLPTRILQTGSPVLERATVALDCEVVRHFDLEADHELYVGHVVAALIAS
;
A
#
# COMPACT_ATOMS: atom_id res chain seq x y z
N VAL A 1 4.96 3.80 0.90
CA VAL A 1 4.38 4.75 1.86
C VAL A 1 3.81 4.00 3.05
N MET A 2 3.87 4.58 4.25
CA MET A 2 3.11 4.09 5.40
C MET A 2 1.74 4.76 5.45
N VAL A 3 0.68 3.98 5.66
CA VAL A 3 -0.70 4.49 5.77
C VAL A 3 -1.32 4.05 7.09
N HIS A 4 -2.18 4.90 7.65
CA HIS A 4 -2.85 4.65 8.93
C HIS A 4 -4.38 4.63 8.83
N SER A 5 -4.94 5.09 7.71
CA SER A 5 -6.37 5.12 7.46
C SER A 5 -6.71 4.14 6.35
N VAL A 6 -7.23 2.98 6.75
CA VAL A 6 -7.72 1.93 5.87
C VAL A 6 -9.08 1.49 6.41
N GLN A 7 -10.09 1.40 5.55
CA GLN A 7 -11.43 0.97 5.95
C GLN A 7 -12.08 0.06 4.88
N PRO A 8 -12.92 -0.92 5.28
CA PRO A 8 -13.84 -1.56 4.36
C PRO A 8 -14.83 -0.55 3.79
N CYS A 9 -15.08 -0.62 2.47
CA CYS A 9 -16.04 0.25 1.77
C CYS A 9 -17.29 -0.49 1.31
N ALA A 10 -17.13 -1.73 0.86
CA ALA A 10 -18.21 -2.59 0.41
C ALA A 10 -17.80 -4.06 0.55
N ILE A 11 -18.79 -4.96 0.56
CA ILE A 11 -18.56 -6.41 0.69
C ILE A 11 -18.90 -7.20 -0.58
N GLU A 12 -19.60 -6.59 -1.55
CA GLU A 12 -19.93 -7.21 -2.83
C GLU A 12 -19.95 -6.13 -3.94
N PRO A 13 -18.86 -5.99 -4.72
CA PRO A 13 -17.56 -6.65 -4.54
C PRO A 13 -16.84 -6.15 -3.25
N LEU A 14 -15.84 -6.90 -2.78
CA LEU A 14 -15.02 -6.50 -1.62
C LEU A 14 -14.18 -5.27 -1.96
N LEU A 15 -14.55 -4.12 -1.40
CA LEU A 15 -13.83 -2.86 -1.59
C LEU A 15 -13.20 -2.38 -0.29
N VAL A 16 -12.03 -1.78 -0.41
CA VAL A 16 -11.35 -1.05 0.68
C VAL A 16 -11.01 0.36 0.22
N SER A 17 -11.04 1.33 1.13
CA SER A 17 -10.45 2.65 0.86
C SER A 17 -9.26 2.92 1.76
N VAL A 18 -8.28 3.62 1.19
CA VAL A 18 -7.05 4.03 1.85
C VAL A 18 -6.83 5.51 1.60
N SER A 19 -6.59 6.26 2.68
CA SER A 19 -6.17 7.66 2.60
C SER A 19 -4.65 7.73 2.55
N VAL A 20 -4.12 8.38 1.52
CA VAL A 20 -2.69 8.52 1.28
C VAL A 20 -2.32 10.00 1.28
N ARG A 21 -1.22 10.37 1.92
CA ARG A 21 -0.75 11.76 1.93
C ARG A 21 -0.32 12.17 0.53
N LYS A 22 -0.72 13.37 0.09
CA LYS A 22 -0.37 13.90 -1.23
C LYS A 22 1.13 14.13 -1.40
N GLY A 23 1.59 14.07 -2.65
CA GLY A 23 2.97 14.36 -3.01
C GLY A 23 3.96 13.26 -2.64
N HIS A 24 3.47 12.07 -2.27
CA HIS A 24 4.32 10.90 -2.07
C HIS A 24 4.67 10.29 -3.43
N SER A 25 5.90 9.78 -3.55
CA SER A 25 6.42 9.09 -4.75
C SER A 25 5.58 7.90 -5.25
N ILE A 26 4.62 7.41 -4.44
CA ILE A 26 3.77 6.27 -4.79
C ILE A 26 2.59 6.65 -5.68
N GLU A 27 2.17 7.91 -5.66
CA GLU A 27 1.05 8.43 -6.45
C GLU A 27 1.19 8.12 -7.96
N PRO A 28 2.32 8.47 -8.64
CA PRO A 28 2.48 8.13 -10.04
C PRO A 28 2.54 6.61 -10.27
N LEU A 29 3.07 5.83 -9.33
CA LEU A 29 3.13 4.37 -9.46
C LEU A 29 1.74 3.75 -9.45
N ILE A 30 0.87 4.18 -8.52
CA ILE A 30 -0.52 3.69 -8.44
C ILE A 30 -1.32 4.15 -9.66
N ARG A 31 -1.11 5.39 -10.10
CA ARG A 31 -1.77 5.93 -11.30
C ARG A 31 -1.41 5.12 -12.54
N ASP A 32 -0.14 4.80 -12.73
CA ASP A 32 0.36 4.16 -13.95
C ASP A 32 0.09 2.64 -13.93
N SER A 33 0.11 1.99 -12.76
CA SER A 33 -0.18 0.56 -12.61
C SER A 33 -1.68 0.23 -12.54
N HIS A 34 -2.52 1.20 -12.15
CA HIS A 34 -3.92 0.99 -11.76
C HIS A 34 -4.13 -0.02 -10.63
N ALA A 35 -3.11 -0.25 -9.80
CA ALA A 35 -3.16 -1.23 -8.73
C ALA A 35 -2.29 -0.83 -7.53
N PHE A 36 -2.63 -1.37 -6.36
CA PHE A 36 -1.82 -1.28 -5.16
C PHE A 36 -1.99 -2.52 -4.28
N ALA A 37 -1.00 -2.78 -3.42
CA ALA A 37 -1.12 -3.76 -2.35
C ALA A 37 -1.11 -3.08 -0.98
N LEU A 38 -2.01 -3.49 -0.09
CA LEU A 38 -1.99 -3.15 1.33
C LEU A 38 -1.32 -4.29 2.09
N CYS A 39 -0.28 -3.99 2.86
CA CYS A 39 0.42 -4.96 3.71
C CYS A 39 0.26 -4.56 5.17
N ALA A 40 -0.49 -5.36 5.93
CA ALA A 40 -0.56 -5.23 7.39
C ALA A 40 0.72 -5.77 8.02
N LEU A 41 1.34 -4.99 8.89
CA LEU A 41 2.57 -5.36 9.59
C LEU A 41 2.27 -5.86 10.99
N HIS A 42 3.11 -6.76 11.49
CA HIS A 42 3.05 -7.13 12.90
C HIS A 42 3.41 -5.90 13.77
N PRO A 43 2.71 -5.64 14.90
CA PRO A 43 2.99 -4.48 15.75
C PRO A 43 4.45 -4.41 16.25
N ASP A 44 5.08 -5.57 16.43
CA ASP A 44 6.49 -5.67 16.84
C ASP A 44 7.50 -5.55 15.68
N ASP A 45 7.04 -5.45 14.43
CA ASP A 45 7.94 -5.25 13.30
C ASP A 45 8.46 -3.81 13.28
N LYS A 46 9.71 -3.65 13.71
CA LYS A 46 10.43 -2.36 13.69
C LYS A 46 11.27 -2.16 12.44
N LEU A 47 11.48 -3.22 11.65
CA LEU A 47 12.35 -3.16 10.48
C LEU A 47 11.67 -2.42 9.33
N ILE A 48 10.43 -2.82 9.02
CA ILE A 48 9.68 -2.24 7.89
C ILE A 48 9.40 -0.75 8.13
N PRO A 49 8.83 -0.31 9.28
CA PRO A 49 8.58 1.11 9.49
C PRO A 49 9.86 1.95 9.42
N ARG A 50 10.99 1.43 9.93
CA ARG A 50 12.28 2.13 9.86
C ARG A 50 12.76 2.29 8.40
N LYS A 51 12.68 1.23 7.60
CA LYS A 51 13.07 1.25 6.18
C LYS A 51 12.23 2.21 5.35
N PHE A 52 10.92 2.23 5.57
CA PHE A 52 10.04 3.16 4.87
C PHE A 52 10.25 4.62 5.34
N ALA A 53 10.57 4.85 6.61
CA ALA A 53 10.95 6.19 7.10
C ALA A 53 12.31 6.67 6.56
N GLU A 54 13.29 5.78 6.42
CA GLU A 54 14.59 6.09 5.79
C GLU A 54 14.42 6.51 4.32
N HIS A 55 13.51 5.88 3.58
CA HIS A 55 13.21 6.24 2.19
C HIS A 55 12.57 7.63 2.03
N GLU A 56 11.80 8.07 3.03
CA GLU A 56 11.22 9.41 3.04
C GLU A 56 12.25 10.51 3.38
N ALA A 57 13.48 10.12 3.78
CA ALA A 57 14.56 11.07 4.07
C ALA A 57 15.25 11.55 2.78
N PRO A 58 15.55 12.87 2.65
CA PRO A 58 16.12 13.45 1.43
C PRO A 58 17.48 12.85 0.99
N ASP A 59 18.25 12.34 1.96
CA ASP A 59 19.66 11.98 1.76
C ASP A 59 19.88 10.50 1.41
N HIS A 60 18.83 9.66 1.39
CA HIS A 60 18.92 8.21 1.13
C HIS A 60 17.80 7.71 0.20
N PRO A 61 17.89 7.96 -1.12
CA PRO A 61 16.83 7.68 -2.07
C PRO A 61 16.77 6.21 -2.53
N GLY A 62 17.27 5.25 -1.73
CA GLY A 62 17.19 3.83 -2.08
C GLY A 62 15.75 3.33 -2.06
N ASP A 63 15.37 2.44 -2.98
CA ASP A 63 14.05 1.81 -2.94
C ASP A 63 13.96 0.91 -1.68
N PRO A 64 13.00 1.12 -0.76
CA PRO A 64 12.87 0.26 0.42
C PRO A 64 12.70 -1.21 0.02
N PHE A 65 12.11 -1.49 -1.14
CA PHE A 65 11.90 -2.83 -1.66
C PHE A 65 13.18 -3.52 -2.15
N ASP A 66 14.27 -2.79 -2.46
CA ASP A 66 15.55 -3.40 -2.84
C ASP A 66 16.12 -4.32 -1.75
N SER A 67 15.75 -4.05 -0.49
CA SER A 67 16.25 -4.78 0.67
C SER A 67 15.18 -5.60 1.39
N LEU A 68 13.95 -5.67 0.85
CA LEU A 68 12.82 -6.34 1.48
C LEU A 68 12.28 -7.44 0.56
N PRO A 69 12.20 -8.70 1.01
CA PRO A 69 11.57 -9.76 0.25
C PRO A 69 10.11 -9.41 -0.08
N THR A 70 9.78 -9.49 -1.36
CA THR A 70 8.43 -9.30 -1.86
C THR A 70 8.00 -10.49 -2.71
N ARG A 71 6.68 -10.61 -2.86
CA ARG A 71 6.04 -11.53 -3.80
C ARG A 71 4.93 -10.81 -4.55
N ILE A 72 4.49 -11.41 -5.65
CA ILE A 72 3.33 -10.95 -6.41
C ILE A 72 2.15 -11.87 -6.12
N LEU A 73 0.97 -11.29 -5.94
CA LEU A 73 -0.28 -12.04 -5.92
C LEU A 73 -0.91 -12.02 -7.32
N GLN A 74 -1.76 -11.04 -7.64
CA GLN A 74 -2.53 -10.99 -8.89
C GLN A 74 -2.23 -9.76 -9.75
N THR A 75 -2.13 -8.55 -9.17
CA THR A 75 -2.06 -7.30 -9.94
C THR A 75 -0.66 -6.95 -10.45
N GLY A 76 0.37 -7.63 -9.95
CA GLY A 76 1.77 -7.22 -10.14
C GLY A 76 2.29 -6.26 -9.07
N SER A 77 1.43 -5.80 -8.15
CA SER A 77 1.87 -4.98 -7.01
C SER A 77 2.73 -5.79 -6.03
N PRO A 78 3.85 -5.23 -5.52
CA PRO A 78 4.70 -5.93 -4.58
C PRO A 78 4.02 -6.09 -3.21
N VAL A 79 3.91 -7.34 -2.75
CA VAL A 79 3.44 -7.70 -1.41
C VAL A 79 4.63 -8.08 -0.53
N LEU A 80 4.77 -7.42 0.63
CA LEU A 80 5.81 -7.73 1.60
C LEU A 80 5.63 -9.14 2.16
N GLU A 81 6.66 -9.99 2.10
CA GLU A 81 6.57 -11.35 2.66
C GLU A 81 6.38 -11.36 4.18
N ARG A 82 6.77 -10.27 4.85
CA ARG A 82 6.63 -10.08 6.30
C ARG A 82 5.23 -9.61 6.73
N ALA A 83 4.32 -9.39 5.77
CA ALA A 83 2.97 -8.96 6.07
C ALA A 83 2.19 -10.07 6.79
N THR A 84 1.44 -9.72 7.83
CA THR A 84 0.52 -10.65 8.52
C THR A 84 -0.76 -10.86 7.70
N VAL A 85 -1.20 -9.82 7.00
CA VAL A 85 -2.28 -9.83 6.01
C VAL A 85 -1.84 -8.96 4.84
N ALA A 86 -2.15 -9.39 3.62
CA ALA A 86 -2.05 -8.52 2.45
C ALA A 86 -3.32 -8.55 1.62
N LEU A 87 -3.69 -7.39 1.08
CA LEU A 87 -4.78 -7.23 0.12
C LEU A 87 -4.18 -6.68 -1.17
N ASP A 88 -4.41 -7.38 -2.28
CA ASP A 88 -3.99 -6.94 -3.60
C ASP A 88 -5.19 -6.36 -4.35
N CYS A 89 -5.07 -5.11 -4.77
CA CYS A 89 -6.20 -4.28 -5.14
C CYS A 89 -6.04 -3.64 -6.52
N GLU A 90 -7.10 -3.72 -7.33
CA GLU A 90 -7.25 -2.86 -8.52
C GLU A 90 -7.92 -1.55 -8.13
N VAL A 91 -7.43 -0.42 -8.63
CA VAL A 91 -7.99 0.90 -8.33
C VAL A 91 -9.34 1.07 -9.03
N VAL A 92 -10.41 1.21 -8.25
CA VAL A 92 -11.76 1.47 -8.74
C VAL A 92 -12.03 2.97 -8.80
N ARG A 93 -11.58 3.73 -7.80
CA ARG A 93 -11.71 5.19 -7.75
C ARG A 93 -10.49 5.83 -7.09
N HIS A 94 -10.21 7.05 -7.50
CA HIS A 94 -9.29 7.96 -6.86
C HIS A 94 -10.02 9.29 -6.67
N PHE A 95 -9.97 9.84 -5.47
CA PHE A 95 -10.59 11.11 -5.13
C PHE A 95 -9.54 12.07 -4.57
N ASP A 96 -9.40 13.22 -5.22
CA ASP A 96 -8.78 14.37 -4.58
C ASP A 96 -9.77 14.92 -3.52
N LEU A 97 -9.34 14.97 -2.26
CA LEU A 97 -10.13 15.50 -1.15
C LEU A 97 -9.98 17.02 -0.98
N GLU A 98 -9.22 17.68 -1.86
CA GLU A 98 -8.81 19.09 -1.76
C GLU A 98 -8.13 19.41 -0.41
N ALA A 99 -7.51 18.39 0.19
CA ALA A 99 -6.85 18.43 1.48
C ALA A 99 -5.39 17.94 1.36
N ASP A 100 -4.78 17.56 2.48
CA ASP A 100 -3.43 17.00 2.55
C ASP A 100 -3.35 15.51 2.18
N HIS A 101 -4.51 14.86 2.02
CA HIS A 101 -4.65 13.46 1.59
C HIS A 101 -5.51 13.34 0.33
N GLU A 102 -5.35 12.21 -0.33
CA GLU A 102 -6.18 11.69 -1.40
C GLU A 102 -6.72 10.31 -0.99
N LEU A 103 -7.87 9.93 -1.55
CA LEU A 103 -8.51 8.66 -1.24
C LEU A 103 -8.46 7.73 -2.45
N TYR A 104 -7.90 6.54 -2.26
CA TYR A 104 -8.01 5.45 -3.23
C TYR A 104 -9.05 4.45 -2.75
N VAL A 105 -9.92 4.00 -3.66
CA VAL A 105 -10.83 2.88 -3.45
C VAL A 105 -10.35 1.73 -4.31
N GLY A 106 -9.98 0.61 -3.67
CA GLY A 106 -9.48 -0.59 -4.31
C GLY A 106 -10.49 -1.73 -4.24
N HIS A 107 -10.63 -2.48 -5.34
CA HIS A 107 -11.29 -3.78 -5.38
C HIS A 107 -10.27 -4.85 -5.02
N VAL A 108 -10.52 -5.58 -3.94
CA VAL A 108 -9.65 -6.66 -3.48
C VAL A 108 -9.81 -7.85 -4.41
N VAL A 109 -8.78 -8.13 -5.21
CA VAL A 109 -8.78 -9.22 -6.20
C VAL A 109 -8.00 -10.45 -5.73
N ALA A 110 -7.08 -10.28 -4.78
CA ALA A 110 -6.41 -11.38 -4.09
C ALA A 110 -6.07 -10.98 -2.65
N ALA A 111 -5.88 -11.97 -1.77
CA ALA A 111 -5.47 -11.75 -0.39
C ALA A 111 -4.49 -12.83 0.09
N LEU A 112 -3.60 -12.43 0.99
CA LEU A 112 -2.71 -13.32 1.74
C LEU A 112 -3.01 -13.18 3.22
N ILE A 113 -3.09 -14.29 3.93
CA ILE A 113 -3.15 -14.35 5.39
C ILE A 113 -1.98 -15.22 5.82
N ALA A 114 -1.03 -14.65 6.56
CA ALA A 114 0.06 -15.41 7.13
C ALA A 114 -0.49 -16.38 8.19
N SER A 115 -0.04 -17.63 8.14
CA SER A 115 -0.41 -18.69 9.08
C SER A 115 0.43 -18.66 10.35
#